data_AF-A0A7V2IQI8-F1
#
_entry.id   AF-A0A7V2IQI8-F1
#
_cell.length_a   1.000
_cell.length_b   1.000
_cell.length_c   1.000
_cell.angle_alpha   90.00
_cell.angle_beta   90.00
_cell.angle_gamma   90.00
#
_symmetry.space_group_name_H-M   'P 1'
#
loop_
_entity.id
_entity.type
_entity.pdbx_description
1 polymer ?
#
loop_
_entity_poly.entity_id
_entity_poly.type
_entity_poly.pdbx_seq_one_letter_code
_entity_poly.pdbx_strand_id
1 'polypeptide(L)'
;MRVPALLVMGLIGLGWAPMVSAGADESSQSGWRGRLGELPLFSGPSGWSVPTDWLIDGSAYKARVYRTDKPAEIALSNGLITRRFRLAPNGATVALDREYDATLRITVPAKGRTWYVVESAEDAD
;
A
#
# COMPACT_ATOMS: atom_id res chain seq x y z
N MET A 1 -51.71 9.52 57.48
CA MET A 1 -50.68 8.87 56.63
C MET A 1 -49.38 9.67 56.70
N ARG A 2 -48.52 9.36 57.67
CA ARG A 2 -47.14 9.86 57.82
C ARG A 2 -46.39 8.94 58.78
N VAL A 3 -45.38 8.22 58.31
CA VAL A 3 -44.23 7.70 59.08
C VAL A 3 -43.10 7.39 58.05
N PRO A 4 -41.81 7.32 58.43
CA PRO A 4 -40.81 8.29 58.01
C PRO A 4 -39.57 7.63 57.38
N ALA A 5 -38.56 8.46 57.10
CA ALA A 5 -37.22 8.05 56.68
C ALA A 5 -36.59 7.02 57.65
N LEU A 6 -35.98 5.98 57.09
CA LEU A 6 -35.01 5.13 57.76
C LEU A 6 -33.79 4.93 56.85
N LEU A 7 -32.67 5.34 57.42
CA LEU A 7 -31.30 5.17 56.99
C LEU A 7 -30.94 3.68 56.94
N VAL A 8 -30.43 3.19 55.81
CA VAL A 8 -29.65 1.94 55.76
C VAL A 8 -28.30 2.27 55.12
N MET A 9 -27.28 2.35 55.97
CA MET A 9 -25.89 2.14 55.58
C MET A 9 -25.64 0.63 55.45
N GLY A 10 -24.89 0.24 54.42
CA GLY A 10 -23.99 -0.92 54.55
C GLY A 10 -23.89 -1.86 53.35
N LEU A 11 -22.73 -1.80 52.69
CA LEU A 11 -22.03 -2.85 51.91
C LEU A 11 -22.78 -3.42 50.69
N ILE A 12 -22.20 -3.46 49.49
CA ILE A 12 -21.07 -4.33 49.11
C ILE A 12 -20.34 -3.69 47.91
N GLY A 13 -19.02 -3.62 48.00
CA GLY A 13 -18.18 -3.21 46.88
C GLY A 13 -18.21 -4.25 45.76
N LEU A 14 -18.73 -3.89 44.60
CA LEU A 14 -18.20 -4.34 43.33
C LEU A 14 -17.42 -3.15 42.76
N GLY A 15 -16.09 -3.30 42.71
CA GLY A 15 -15.24 -2.32 42.04
C GLY A 15 -15.67 -2.18 40.58
N TRP A 16 -16.28 -1.04 40.26
CA TRP A 16 -16.25 -0.53 38.89
C TRP A 16 -14.78 -0.24 38.58
N ALA A 17 -14.09 -1.19 37.95
CA ALA A 17 -12.98 -0.81 37.11
C ALA A 17 -13.57 0.14 36.06
N PRO A 18 -13.08 1.38 35.93
CA PRO A 18 -13.49 2.17 34.79
C PRO A 18 -13.08 1.35 33.57
N MET A 19 -14.09 0.93 32.80
CA MET A 19 -13.90 0.52 31.43
C MET A 19 -13.10 1.66 30.81
N VAL A 20 -11.81 1.42 30.55
CA VAL A 20 -10.99 2.31 29.74
C VAL A 20 -11.79 2.47 28.48
N SER A 21 -12.46 3.61 28.36
CA SER A 21 -12.98 4.07 27.10
C SER A 21 -11.74 4.13 26.23
N ALA A 22 -11.62 3.17 25.31
CA ALA A 22 -10.76 3.29 24.16
C ALA A 22 -11.34 4.39 23.26
N GLY A 23 -11.50 5.60 23.80
CA GLY A 23 -11.49 6.83 23.05
C GLY A 23 -10.06 7.05 22.62
N ALA A 24 -9.57 6.19 21.73
CA ALA A 24 -8.59 6.64 20.77
C ALA A 24 -9.30 7.77 20.03
N ASP A 25 -8.88 9.00 20.33
CA ASP A 25 -9.12 10.18 19.51
C ASP A 25 -8.87 9.79 18.03
N GLU A 26 -9.96 9.45 17.33
CA GLU A 26 -9.95 9.08 15.93
C GLU A 26 -9.80 10.33 15.04
N SER A 27 -9.99 11.52 15.62
CA SER A 27 -9.96 12.81 14.93
C SER A 27 -8.54 13.28 14.58
N SER A 28 -7.56 13.02 15.43
CA SER A 28 -6.15 13.37 15.18
C SER A 28 -5.50 12.53 14.07
N GLN A 29 -6.09 11.38 13.71
CA GLN A 29 -5.55 10.49 12.67
C GLN A 29 -5.99 10.82 11.24
N SER A 30 -6.89 11.77 10.98
CA SER A 30 -7.59 11.86 9.68
C SER A 30 -6.92 12.72 8.60
N GLY A 31 -5.78 13.38 8.89
CA GLY A 31 -5.15 14.32 7.94
C GLY A 31 -4.69 13.68 6.61
N TRP A 32 -4.31 12.41 6.63
CA TRP A 32 -3.89 11.69 5.42
C TRP A 32 -5.05 11.40 4.46
N ARG A 33 -6.30 11.35 4.95
CA ARG A 33 -7.47 11.14 4.08
C ARG A 33 -7.69 12.29 3.11
N GLY A 34 -7.42 13.53 3.54
CA GLY A 34 -7.44 14.71 2.67
C GLY A 34 -6.34 14.63 1.60
N ARG A 35 -5.10 14.31 2.03
CA ARG A 35 -3.93 14.20 1.14
C ARG A 35 -4.04 13.07 0.12
N LEU A 36 -4.79 12.01 0.41
CA LEU A 36 -5.07 10.96 -0.58
C LEU A 36 -5.75 11.51 -1.83
N GLY A 37 -6.64 12.50 -1.70
CA GLY A 37 -7.31 13.12 -2.83
C GLY A 37 -6.38 13.91 -3.76
N GLU A 38 -5.24 14.36 -3.24
CA GLU A 38 -4.22 15.12 -3.98
C GLU A 38 -3.32 14.20 -4.82
N LEU A 39 -3.28 12.91 -4.49
CA LEU A 39 -2.44 11.95 -5.20
C LEU A 39 -3.06 11.57 -6.56
N PRO A 40 -2.23 11.38 -7.60
CA PRO A 40 -2.69 10.83 -8.86
C PRO A 40 -3.25 9.42 -8.66
N LEU A 41 -4.30 9.09 -9.42
CA LEU A 41 -4.87 7.74 -9.42
C LEU A 41 -3.90 6.78 -10.12
N PHE A 42 -3.68 5.62 -9.51
CA PHE A 42 -2.90 4.56 -10.12
C PHE A 42 -3.67 3.95 -11.31
N SER A 43 -3.15 4.13 -12.53
CA SER A 43 -3.79 3.68 -13.78
C SER A 43 -3.45 2.25 -14.19
N GLY A 44 -2.80 1.47 -13.33
CA GLY A 44 -2.34 0.12 -13.67
C GLY A 44 -1.14 0.11 -14.62
N PRO A 45 -0.71 -1.08 -15.05
CA PRO A 45 0.52 -1.29 -15.82
C PRO A 45 0.57 -0.64 -17.20
N SER A 46 -0.59 -0.50 -17.86
CA SER A 46 -0.70 -0.35 -19.32
C SER A 46 -0.25 1.00 -19.89
N GLY A 47 0.41 1.84 -19.10
CA GLY A 47 0.91 3.16 -19.52
C GLY A 47 2.33 3.49 -19.09
N TRP A 48 3.05 2.56 -18.45
CA TRP A 48 4.38 2.81 -17.92
C TRP A 48 5.46 2.24 -18.83
N SER A 49 6.06 3.09 -19.66
CA SER A 49 7.32 2.72 -20.32
C SER A 49 8.47 3.08 -19.37
N VAL A 50 9.20 2.08 -18.93
CA VAL A 50 10.48 2.29 -18.27
C VAL A 50 11.46 2.72 -19.37
N PRO A 51 12.10 3.91 -19.29
CA PRO A 51 12.84 4.48 -20.42
C PRO A 51 14.02 3.64 -20.88
N THR A 52 14.58 2.86 -19.95
CA THR A 52 15.73 1.98 -20.16
C THR A 52 15.35 0.57 -19.77
N ASP A 53 15.79 -0.41 -20.55
CA ASP A 53 15.62 -1.82 -20.23
C ASP A 53 16.37 -2.14 -18.93
N TRP A 54 15.61 -2.47 -17.90
CA TRP A 54 16.11 -2.73 -16.55
C TRP A 54 17.00 -3.98 -16.48
N LEU A 55 16.88 -4.91 -17.44
CA LEU A 55 17.77 -6.07 -17.53
C LEU A 55 19.18 -5.67 -17.95
N ILE A 56 19.29 -4.58 -18.70
CA ILE A 56 20.56 -4.08 -19.25
C ILE A 56 21.12 -2.97 -18.35
N ASP A 57 20.24 -2.18 -17.72
CA ASP A 57 20.58 -1.08 -16.83
C ASP A 57 19.95 -1.30 -15.44
N GLY A 58 20.78 -1.76 -14.50
CA GLY A 58 20.40 -1.97 -13.10
C GLY A 58 20.30 -0.68 -12.26
N SER A 59 20.32 0.50 -12.86
CA SER A 59 20.21 1.76 -12.12
C SER A 59 18.91 1.86 -11.31
N ALA A 60 18.97 2.57 -10.19
CA ALA A 60 17.82 2.66 -9.28
C ALA A 60 16.67 3.48 -9.91
N TYR A 61 15.50 2.86 -10.02
CA TYR A 61 14.29 3.53 -10.50
C TYR A 61 13.53 4.22 -9.37
N LYS A 62 13.30 5.52 -9.50
CA LYS A 62 12.62 6.34 -8.48
C LYS A 62 11.12 6.01 -8.42
N ALA A 63 10.68 5.52 -7.27
CA ALA A 63 9.27 5.27 -7.01
C ALA A 63 8.48 6.58 -6.83
N ARG A 64 7.22 6.55 -7.25
CA ARG A 64 6.20 7.57 -7.01
C ARG A 64 5.06 6.97 -6.19
N VAL A 65 4.30 7.84 -5.53
CA VAL A 65 3.17 7.46 -4.68
C VAL A 65 1.86 7.82 -5.38
N TYR A 66 0.90 6.91 -5.35
CA TYR A 66 -0.40 7.01 -5.99
C TYR A 66 -1.50 6.66 -5.00
N ARG A 67 -2.69 7.23 -5.18
CA ARG A 67 -3.91 6.64 -4.61
C ARG A 67 -4.38 5.50 -5.50
N THR A 68 -5.02 4.49 -4.93
CA THR A 68 -5.71 3.47 -5.73
C THR A 68 -7.20 3.77 -5.83
N ASP A 69 -7.93 2.92 -6.55
CA ASP A 69 -9.38 2.91 -6.59
C ASP A 69 -10.01 2.45 -5.26
N LYS A 70 -9.22 1.84 -4.37
CA LYS A 70 -9.66 1.39 -3.06
C LYS A 70 -9.49 2.49 -2.01
N PRO A 71 -10.44 2.61 -1.07
CA PRO A 71 -10.34 3.57 0.02
C PRO A 71 -9.18 3.22 0.95
N ALA A 72 -8.48 4.26 1.42
CA ALA A 72 -7.37 4.12 2.35
C ALA A 72 -6.28 3.15 1.84
N GLU A 73 -5.97 3.20 0.55
CA GLU A 73 -4.91 2.41 -0.05
C GLU A 73 -4.05 3.30 -0.97
N ILE A 74 -2.75 3.08 -0.91
CA ILE A 74 -1.76 3.72 -1.79
C ILE A 74 -0.99 2.67 -2.57
N ALA A 75 -0.52 3.05 -3.74
CA ALA A 75 0.45 2.29 -4.52
C ALA A 75 1.77 3.05 -4.57
N LEU A 76 2.87 2.36 -4.28
CA LEU A 76 4.22 2.82 -4.57
C LEU A 76 4.69 2.07 -5.80
N SER A 77 4.94 2.79 -6.89
CA SER A 77 5.38 2.21 -8.15
C SER A 77 6.55 2.97 -8.74
N ASN A 78 7.53 2.24 -9.25
CA ASN A 78 8.64 2.79 -10.04
C ASN A 78 8.56 2.39 -11.53
N GLY A 79 7.44 1.80 -11.96
CA GLY A 79 7.24 1.28 -13.32
C GLY A 79 7.73 -0.17 -13.53
N LEU A 80 8.54 -0.73 -12.64
CA LEU A 80 8.99 -2.13 -12.69
C LEU A 80 8.34 -3.00 -11.60
N ILE A 81 8.10 -2.41 -10.44
CA ILE A 81 7.47 -3.07 -9.31
C ILE A 81 6.46 -2.12 -8.68
N THR A 82 5.33 -2.67 -8.28
CA THR A 82 4.30 -1.93 -7.57
C THR A 82 4.00 -2.62 -6.24
N ARG A 83 4.00 -1.84 -5.16
CA ARG A 83 3.57 -2.29 -3.82
C ARG A 83 2.33 -1.52 -3.41
N ARG A 84 1.29 -2.23 -2.97
CA ARG A 84 0.07 -1.61 -2.45
C ARG A 84 0.00 -1.74 -0.94
N PHE A 85 -0.26 -0.62 -0.28
CA PHE A 85 -0.39 -0.53 1.16
C PHE A 85 -1.80 -0.05 1.52
N ARG A 86 -2.50 -0.86 2.31
CA ARG A 86 -3.70 -0.46 3.03
C ARG A 86 -3.27 0.40 4.21
N LEU A 87 -3.78 1.62 4.32
CA LEU A 87 -3.50 2.57 5.39
C LEU A 87 -4.43 2.40 6.59
N ALA A 88 -5.66 1.93 6.39
CA ALA A 88 -6.65 1.71 7.44
C ALA A 88 -7.50 0.45 7.20
N PRO A 89 -7.93 -0.26 8.25
CA PRO A 89 -7.73 0.08 9.67
C PRO A 89 -6.33 -0.26 10.23
N ASN A 90 -5.61 -1.21 9.65
CA ASN A 90 -4.47 -1.82 10.34
C ASN A 90 -3.09 -1.56 9.72
N GLY A 91 -2.97 -0.86 8.59
CA GLY A 91 -1.67 -0.65 7.95
C GLY A 91 -1.04 -1.96 7.43
N ALA A 92 -1.15 -2.29 6.14
CA ALA A 92 -0.56 -3.55 5.63
C ALA A 92 -0.18 -3.45 4.16
N THR A 93 0.90 -4.13 3.77
CA THR A 93 1.13 -4.46 2.36
C THR A 93 0.08 -5.49 1.94
N VAL A 94 -0.75 -5.15 0.95
CA VAL A 94 -1.87 -6.00 0.50
C VAL A 94 -1.65 -6.56 -0.90
N ALA A 95 -0.68 -6.04 -1.65
CA ALA A 95 -0.26 -6.62 -2.92
C ALA A 95 1.18 -6.24 -3.27
N LEU A 96 1.81 -7.11 -4.07
CA LEU A 96 3.10 -6.92 -4.70
C LEU A 96 2.97 -7.39 -6.15
N ASP A 97 3.06 -6.45 -7.08
CA ASP A 97 2.92 -6.68 -8.52
C ASP A 97 4.29 -6.45 -9.19
N ARG A 98 4.69 -7.31 -10.13
CA ARG A 98 5.94 -7.21 -10.89
C ARG A 98 5.63 -6.96 -12.36
N GLU A 99 6.21 -5.91 -12.90
CA GLU A 99 5.94 -5.35 -14.23
C GLU A 99 7.17 -5.44 -15.13
N TYR A 100 7.75 -6.64 -15.20
CA TYR A 100 8.93 -6.90 -16.03
C TYR A 100 8.49 -7.24 -17.45
N ASP A 101 8.11 -6.23 -18.22
CA ASP A 101 7.87 -6.35 -19.67
C ASP A 101 9.04 -5.73 -20.44
N ALA A 102 9.61 -6.48 -21.39
CA ALA A 102 10.65 -6.00 -22.30
C ALA A 102 10.13 -6.08 -23.74
N THR A 103 10.11 -4.95 -24.44
CA THR A 103 9.69 -4.89 -25.86
C THR A 103 10.91 -4.91 -26.76
N LEU A 104 11.16 -6.04 -27.42
CA LEU A 104 12.24 -6.17 -28.40
C LEU A 104 11.69 -6.01 -29.82
N ARG A 105 12.11 -4.95 -30.52
CA ARG A 105 11.78 -4.77 -31.94
C ARG A 105 12.71 -5.63 -32.79
N ILE A 106 12.15 -6.58 -33.54
CA ILE A 106 12.93 -7.53 -34.34
C ILE A 106 12.55 -7.44 -35.81
N THR A 107 13.53 -7.65 -36.71
CA THR A 107 13.30 -7.84 -38.14
C THR A 107 13.71 -9.25 -38.51
N VAL A 108 12.74 -10.09 -38.89
CA VAL A 108 12.99 -11.49 -39.22
C VAL A 108 13.19 -11.63 -40.74
N PRO A 109 14.38 -12.03 -41.22
CA PRO A 109 14.62 -12.29 -42.62
C PRO A 109 13.92 -13.58 -43.08
N ALA A 110 13.55 -13.66 -44.36
CA ALA A 110 12.93 -14.85 -44.92
C ALA A 110 13.83 -16.08 -44.72
N LYS A 111 13.25 -17.16 -44.18
CA LYS A 111 13.92 -18.45 -43.88
C LYS A 111 14.99 -18.42 -42.78
N GLY A 112 15.09 -17.36 -41.97
CA GLY A 112 15.99 -17.29 -40.81
C GLY A 112 15.37 -17.81 -39.51
N ARG A 113 16.22 -18.24 -38.55
CA ARG A 113 15.83 -18.48 -37.16
C ARG A 113 16.50 -17.42 -36.30
N THR A 114 15.73 -16.71 -35.48
CA THR A 114 16.26 -15.70 -34.55
C THR A 114 16.09 -16.23 -33.14
N TRP A 115 17.20 -16.42 -32.43
CA TRP A 115 17.21 -16.88 -31.05
C TRP A 115 17.61 -15.72 -30.15
N TYR A 116 16.91 -15.57 -29.02
CA TYR A 116 17.25 -14.62 -27.98
C TYR A 116 17.60 -15.40 -26.72
N VAL A 117 18.73 -15.04 -26.11
CA VAL A 117 19.15 -15.55 -24.81
C VAL A 117 19.00 -14.40 -23.83
N VAL A 118 18.24 -14.64 -22.77
CA VAL A 118 18.11 -13.71 -21.65
C VAL A 118 18.92 -14.33 -20.52
N GLU A 119 20.05 -13.72 -20.21
CA GLU A 119 20.94 -14.14 -19.14
C GLU A 119 20.99 -13.08 -18.04
N SER A 120 21.19 -13.52 -16.82
CA SER A 120 21.48 -12.64 -15.69
C SER A 120 22.97 -12.32 -15.72
N ALA A 121 23.34 -11.04 -15.74
CA ALA A 121 24.73 -10.64 -15.56
C ALA A 121 25.11 -10.80 -14.08
N GLU A 122 25.56 -11.99 -13.70
CA GLU A 122 26.38 -12.18 -12.51
C GLU A 122 27.83 -12.37 -12.97
N ASP A 123 28.75 -11.66 -12.31
CA ASP A 123 30.21 -11.66 -12.48
C ASP A 123 30.79 -10.71 -13.56
N ALA A 124 31.00 -9.45 -13.15
CA ALA A 124 32.06 -8.59 -13.69
C ALA A 124 32.93 -8.12 -12.51
N ASP A 125 34.04 -8.83 -12.28
CA ASP A 125 35.18 -8.35 -11.47
C ASP A 125 35.88 -7.15 -12.15
#